data_AF-A0A1G6XB30-F1
#
_entry.id   AF-A0A1G6XB30-F1
#
_cell.length_a   1.000
_cell.length_b   1.000
_cell.length_c   1.000
_cell.angle_alpha   90.00
_cell.angle_beta   90.00
_cell.angle_gamma   90.00
#
_symmetry.space_group_name_H-M   'P 1'
#
loop_
_entity.id
_entity.type
_entity.pdbx_description
1 polymer ?
#
loop_
_entity_poly.entity_id
_entity_poly.type
_entity_poly.pdbx_seq_one_letter_code
_entity_poly.pdbx_strand_id
1 'polypeptide(L)'
;MAVSKNLAFHLGGHTNHSIFWKNLSPNGGDRPTGELAAAIDSDFGSFDRFVAHFTAVANTLQGSGWAVLAWDAIGRRLVVEQLTDQQGNISIGITPVLMLDMWEHAFYLQYRNVKAYWNVVNWADVAERFAAAATA
;
A
#
# COMPACT_ATOMS: atom_id res chain seq x y z
N MET A 1 -20.87 2.59 -21.05
CA MET A 1 -20.71 2.88 -19.61
C MET A 1 -20.33 1.65 -18.78
N ALA A 2 -21.00 0.49 -18.90
CA ALA A 2 -20.64 -0.72 -18.14
C ALA A 2 -19.20 -1.21 -18.41
N VAL A 3 -18.72 -1.12 -19.66
CA VAL A 3 -17.38 -1.57 -20.05
C VAL A 3 -16.27 -0.81 -19.30
N SER A 4 -16.35 0.52 -19.20
CA SER A 4 -15.31 1.32 -18.52
C SER A 4 -15.28 1.09 -17.02
N LYS A 5 -16.45 0.90 -16.37
CA LYS A 5 -16.50 0.54 -14.95
C LYS A 5 -15.90 -0.84 -14.69
N ASN A 6 -16.26 -1.84 -15.51
CA ASN A 6 -15.73 -3.19 -15.41
C ASN A 6 -14.21 -3.21 -15.63
N LEU A 7 -13.74 -2.47 -16.65
CA LEU A 7 -12.32 -2.32 -16.90
C LEU A 7 -11.60 -1.76 -15.67
N ALA A 8 -12.08 -0.65 -15.10
CA ALA A 8 -11.45 -0.03 -13.94
C ALA A 8 -11.44 -0.98 -12.72
N PHE A 9 -12.55 -1.65 -12.44
CA PHE A 9 -12.65 -2.60 -11.33
C PHE A 9 -11.71 -3.81 -11.49
N HIS A 10 -11.72 -4.46 -12.66
CA HIS A 10 -10.91 -5.66 -12.90
C HIS A 10 -9.42 -5.35 -13.08
N LEU A 11 -9.09 -4.26 -13.79
CA LEU A 11 -7.71 -3.82 -13.96
C LEU A 11 -7.12 -3.32 -12.64
N GLY A 12 -7.90 -2.59 -11.84
CA GLY A 12 -7.53 -2.18 -10.49
C GLY A 12 -7.25 -3.40 -9.63
N GLY A 13 -8.18 -4.37 -9.59
CA GLY A 13 -8.01 -5.59 -8.81
C GLY A 13 -6.78 -6.39 -9.23
N HIS A 14 -6.57 -6.58 -10.53
CA HIS A 14 -5.38 -7.26 -11.05
C HIS A 14 -4.09 -6.54 -10.64
N THR A 15 -4.04 -5.21 -10.80
CA THR A 15 -2.88 -4.40 -10.45
C THR A 15 -2.58 -4.47 -8.95
N ASN A 16 -3.59 -4.22 -8.12
CA ASN A 16 -3.46 -4.19 -6.65
C ASN A 16 -2.91 -5.53 -6.13
N HIS A 17 -3.48 -6.65 -6.56
CA HIS A 17 -3.01 -7.98 -6.15
C HIS A 17 -1.62 -8.31 -6.70
N SER A 18 -1.31 -7.91 -7.92
CA SER A 18 0.04 -8.12 -8.50
C SER A 18 1.13 -7.42 -7.70
N ILE A 19 0.82 -6.23 -7.15
CA ILE A 19 1.71 -5.49 -6.25
C ILE A 19 1.74 -6.18 -4.88
N PHE A 20 0.57 -6.48 -4.30
CA PHE A 20 0.44 -7.10 -2.99
C PHE A 20 1.25 -8.38 -2.84
N TRP A 21 1.21 -9.28 -3.83
CA TRP A 21 1.97 -10.53 -3.75
C TRP A 21 3.49 -10.32 -3.71
N LYS A 22 3.99 -9.27 -4.39
CA LYS A 22 5.42 -8.92 -4.38
C LYS A 22 5.84 -8.20 -3.10
N ASN A 23 4.91 -7.45 -2.50
CA ASN A 23 5.09 -6.83 -1.19
C ASN A 23 5.15 -7.83 -0.02
N LEU A 24 4.90 -9.13 -0.25
CA LEU A 24 4.98 -10.17 0.77
C LEU A 24 6.20 -11.07 0.57
N SER A 25 6.84 -11.44 1.67
CA SER A 25 7.96 -12.39 1.68
C SER A 25 7.96 -13.22 2.97
N PRO A 26 8.25 -14.54 2.92
CA PRO A 26 8.44 -15.34 4.12
C PRO A 26 9.67 -14.90 4.93
N ASN A 27 10.61 -14.21 4.29
CA ASN A 27 11.78 -13.59 4.92
C ASN A 27 11.60 -12.06 5.04
N GLY A 28 10.35 -11.58 4.96
CA GLY A 28 10.01 -10.17 5.17
C GLY A 28 9.99 -9.81 6.65
N GLY A 29 9.43 -8.65 6.96
CA GLY A 29 9.40 -8.11 8.32
C GLY A 29 10.46 -7.05 8.56
N ASP A 30 10.77 -6.79 9.82
CA ASP A 30 11.69 -5.73 10.26
C ASP A 30 11.28 -4.34 9.73
N ARG A 31 12.25 -3.57 9.22
CA ARG A 31 12.13 -2.17 8.82
C ARG A 31 12.80 -1.93 7.47
N PRO A 32 12.35 -0.94 6.69
CA PRO A 32 13.06 -0.52 5.50
C PRO A 32 14.43 0.07 5.89
N THR A 33 15.34 0.13 4.92
CA THR A 33 16.67 0.73 5.05
C THR A 33 16.94 1.69 3.89
N GLY A 34 18.05 2.42 3.95
CA GLY A 34 18.48 3.29 2.86
C GLY A 34 17.51 4.45 2.58
N GLU A 35 17.36 4.80 1.30
CA GLU A 35 16.58 5.95 0.85
C GLU A 35 15.09 5.85 1.22
N LEU A 36 14.51 4.65 1.18
CA LEU A 36 13.12 4.43 1.58
C LEU A 36 12.92 4.74 3.06
N ALA A 37 13.85 4.32 3.93
CA ALA A 37 13.76 4.61 5.36
C ALA A 37 13.85 6.12 5.63
N ALA A 38 14.79 6.80 4.96
CA ALA A 38 14.94 8.24 5.07
C ALA A 38 13.70 9.00 4.57
N ALA A 39 13.09 8.57 3.47
CA ALA A 39 11.86 9.15 2.94
C ALA A 39 10.68 8.96 3.92
N ILE A 40 10.54 7.76 4.50
CA ILE A 40 9.51 7.49 5.51
C ILE A 40 9.70 8.38 6.75
N ASP A 41 10.93 8.52 7.24
CA ASP A 41 11.23 9.36 8.39
C ASP A 41 10.97 10.85 8.08
N SER A 42 11.29 11.30 6.87
CA SER A 42 11.01 12.67 6.41
C SER A 42 9.51 12.96 6.34
N ASP A 43 8.73 12.08 5.71
CA ASP A 43 7.32 12.36 5.37
C ASP A 43 6.34 12.02 6.50
N PHE A 44 6.72 11.10 7.40
CA PHE A 44 5.87 10.65 8.51
C PHE A 44 6.47 10.92 9.90
N GLY A 45 7.71 11.40 9.96
CA GLY A 45 8.43 11.73 11.20
C GLY A 45 9.15 10.55 11.85
N SER A 46 8.66 9.32 11.66
CA SER A 46 9.37 8.08 11.97
C SER A 46 8.68 6.87 11.35
N PHE A 47 9.41 5.76 11.19
CA PHE A 47 8.81 4.47 10.82
C PHE A 47 7.62 4.05 11.71
N ASP A 48 7.72 4.22 13.03
CA ASP A 48 6.64 3.83 13.95
C ASP A 48 5.39 4.70 13.78
N ARG A 49 5.56 6.00 13.47
CA ARG A 49 4.45 6.89 13.13
C ARG A 49 3.82 6.54 11.79
N PHE A 50 4.64 6.17 10.81
CA PHE A 50 4.16 5.65 9.53
C PHE A 50 3.31 4.38 9.73
N VAL A 51 3.82 3.38 10.45
CA VAL A 51 3.11 2.12 10.74
C VAL A 51 1.80 2.41 11.47
N ALA A 52 1.79 3.32 12.44
CA ALA A 52 0.57 3.70 13.15
C ALA A 52 -0.46 4.36 12.22
N HIS A 53 -0.02 5.30 11.36
CA HIS A 53 -0.89 5.97 10.40
C HIS A 53 -1.46 4.98 9.36
N PHE A 54 -0.61 4.17 8.74
CA PHE A 54 -1.01 3.16 7.76
C PHE A 54 -1.98 2.13 8.36
N THR A 55 -1.69 1.65 9.58
CA THR A 55 -2.56 0.71 10.30
C THR A 55 -3.91 1.34 10.65
N ALA A 56 -3.94 2.63 11.02
CA ALA A 56 -5.19 3.34 11.27
C ALA A 56 -6.04 3.40 9.99
N VAL A 57 -5.44 3.83 8.87
CA VAL A 57 -6.10 3.91 7.55
C VAL A 57 -6.68 2.56 7.12
N ALA A 58 -5.93 1.46 7.31
CA ALA A 58 -6.39 0.11 7.03
C ALA A 58 -7.61 -0.27 7.87
N ASN A 59 -7.56 -0.02 9.18
CA ASN A 59 -8.62 -0.43 10.11
C ASN A 59 -9.89 0.41 10.00
N THR A 60 -9.81 1.66 9.52
CA THR A 60 -10.97 2.56 9.38
C THR A 60 -11.66 2.46 8.01
N LEU A 61 -11.30 1.47 7.18
CA LEU A 61 -11.98 1.22 5.90
C LEU A 61 -13.45 0.86 6.14
N GLN A 62 -14.34 1.61 5.50
CA GLN A 62 -15.78 1.33 5.48
C GLN A 62 -16.13 0.58 4.20
N GLY A 63 -16.25 -0.74 4.30
CA GLY A 63 -16.46 -1.63 3.16
C GLY A 63 -15.15 -2.22 2.64
N SER A 64 -15.16 -2.63 1.38
CA SER A 64 -14.01 -3.23 0.70
C SER A 64 -12.97 -2.18 0.31
N GLY A 65 -11.68 -2.51 0.42
CA GLY A 65 -10.64 -1.56 0.04
C GLY A 65 -9.22 -1.98 0.40
N TRP A 66 -8.31 -1.01 0.31
CA TRP A 66 -6.88 -1.17 0.54
C TRP A 66 -6.30 0.01 1.30
N ALA A 67 -5.32 -0.25 2.15
CA ALA A 67 -4.40 0.79 2.61
C ALA A 67 -3.20 0.85 1.64
N VAL A 68 -2.82 2.06 1.24
CA VAL A 68 -1.81 2.27 0.19
C VAL A 68 -0.79 3.28 0.67
N LEU A 69 0.49 2.90 0.67
CA LEU A 69 1.60 3.83 0.68
C LEU A 69 2.01 4.05 -0.78
N ALA A 70 2.07 5.30 -1.19
CA ALA A 70 2.38 5.67 -2.56
C ALA A 70 3.33 6.85 -2.63
N TRP A 71 4.03 6.96 -3.76
CA TRP A 71 4.77 8.15 -4.15
C TRP A 71 3.84 9.13 -4.88
N ASP A 72 3.72 10.35 -4.38
CA ASP A 72 3.11 11.46 -5.07
C ASP A 72 4.17 12.18 -5.92
N ALA A 73 4.08 12.03 -7.24
CA ALA A 73 5.03 12.64 -8.17
C ALA A 73 4.93 14.18 -8.23
N ILE A 74 3.77 14.75 -7.88
CA ILE A 74 3.55 16.20 -7.89
C ILE A 74 4.17 16.82 -6.64
N GLY A 75 3.82 16.30 -5.47
CA GLY A 75 4.33 16.76 -4.19
C GLY A 75 5.73 16.25 -3.86
N ARG A 76 6.25 15.28 -4.63
CA ARG A 76 7.55 14.62 -4.44
C ARG A 76 7.73 14.07 -3.02
N ARG A 77 6.73 13.34 -2.55
CA ARG A 77 6.68 12.80 -1.19
C ARG A 77 5.91 11.48 -1.13
N LEU A 78 6.15 10.72 -0.07
CA LEU A 78 5.29 9.62 0.31
C LEU A 78 3.97 10.12 0.89
N VAL A 79 2.91 9.41 0.54
CA VAL A 79 1.54 9.63 1.04
C VAL A 79 0.91 8.30 1.41
N VAL A 80 -0.01 8.33 2.38
CA VAL A 80 -0.87 7.19 2.71
C VAL A 80 -2.28 7.53 2.26
N GLU A 81 -2.87 6.69 1.41
CA GLU A 81 -4.25 6.82 0.94
C GLU A 81 -5.07 5.57 1.25
N GLN A 82 -6.39 5.76 1.22
CA GLN A 82 -7.38 4.71 1.45
C GLN A 82 -8.12 4.42 0.15
N LEU A 83 -7.79 3.33 -0.53
CA LEU A 83 -8.46 2.94 -1.77
C LEU A 83 -9.77 2.21 -1.44
N THR A 84 -10.89 2.64 -2.04
CA THR A 84 -12.19 1.95 -1.92
C THR A 84 -12.40 1.00 -3.09
N ASP A 85 -12.92 -0.19 -2.79
CA ASP A 85 -13.02 -1.33 -3.71
C ASP A 85 -11.68 -1.70 -4.35
N GLN A 86 -11.52 -1.47 -5.66
CA GLN A 86 -10.31 -1.76 -6.42
C GLN A 86 -9.78 -0.54 -7.21
N GLN A 87 -10.59 0.52 -7.32
CA GLN A 87 -10.34 1.64 -8.25
C GLN A 87 -10.83 3.01 -7.75
N GLY A 88 -11.42 3.09 -6.55
CA GLY A 88 -12.00 4.32 -6.02
C GLY A 88 -11.17 4.98 -4.93
N ASN A 89 -11.45 6.27 -4.67
CA ASN A 89 -10.85 7.06 -3.59
C ASN A 89 -9.31 7.11 -3.60
N ILE A 90 -8.73 7.21 -4.80
CA ILE A 90 -7.29 7.30 -5.02
C ILE A 90 -6.97 8.49 -5.92
N SER A 91 -5.88 9.20 -5.64
CA SER A 91 -5.43 10.34 -6.43
C SER A 91 -4.85 9.91 -7.80
N ILE A 92 -5.08 10.71 -8.84
CA ILE A 92 -4.38 10.51 -10.13
C ILE A 92 -2.94 10.99 -9.98
N GLY A 93 -1.98 10.22 -10.50
CA GLY A 93 -0.56 10.60 -10.51
C GLY A 93 0.23 10.10 -9.29
N ILE A 94 -0.38 9.30 -8.42
CA ILE A 94 0.36 8.57 -7.38
C ILE A 94 0.78 7.19 -7.87
N THR A 95 1.92 6.70 -7.38
CA THR A 95 2.45 5.38 -7.69
C THR A 95 2.49 4.51 -6.44
N PRO A 96 1.69 3.44 -6.33
CA PRO A 96 1.69 2.56 -5.16
C PRO A 96 3.04 1.85 -4.98
N VAL A 97 3.57 1.86 -3.75
CA VAL A 97 4.82 1.18 -3.39
C VAL A 97 4.63 0.08 -2.35
N LEU A 98 3.64 0.23 -1.45
CA LEU A 98 3.23 -0.80 -0.50
C LEU A 98 1.71 -0.82 -0.37
N MET A 99 1.10 -2.00 -0.46
CA MET A 99 -0.36 -2.18 -0.37
C MET A 99 -0.73 -3.25 0.65
N LEU A 100 -1.87 -3.06 1.31
CA LEU A 100 -2.50 -4.04 2.19
C LEU A 100 -3.95 -4.25 1.76
N ASP A 101 -4.28 -5.50 1.38
CA ASP A 101 -5.64 -5.91 1.07
C ASP A 101 -6.49 -5.95 2.34
N MET A 102 -7.55 -5.13 2.38
CA MET A 102 -8.51 -5.07 3.47
C MET A 102 -9.90 -5.56 3.05
N TRP A 103 -10.03 -6.25 1.91
CA TRP A 103 -11.21 -7.03 1.58
C TRP A 103 -11.37 -8.20 2.56
N GLU A 104 -12.62 -8.51 2.94
CA GLU A 104 -12.88 -9.55 3.93
C GLU A 104 -12.28 -10.91 3.54
N HIS A 105 -12.29 -11.26 2.23
CA HIS A 105 -11.69 -12.50 1.73
C HIS A 105 -10.21 -12.66 2.11
N ALA A 106 -9.49 -11.57 2.38
CA ALA A 106 -8.07 -11.59 2.67
C ALA A 106 -7.76 -12.08 4.09
N PHE A 107 -8.71 -11.94 5.03
CA PHE A 107 -8.45 -12.19 6.45
C PHE A 107 -9.58 -12.89 7.21
N TYR A 108 -10.76 -13.09 6.61
CA TYR A 108 -11.95 -13.59 7.31
C TYR A 108 -11.72 -14.95 7.98
N LEU A 109 -10.92 -15.82 7.37
CA LEU A 109 -10.65 -17.18 7.86
C LEU A 109 -9.66 -17.25 9.04
N GLN A 110 -8.80 -16.23 9.22
CA GLN A 110 -7.65 -16.28 10.16
C GLN A 110 -7.51 -15.06 11.08
N TYR A 111 -8.55 -14.22 11.17
CA TYR A 111 -8.63 -12.95 11.93
C TYR A 111 -8.07 -11.69 11.22
N ARG A 112 -8.74 -10.56 11.49
CA ARG A 112 -8.34 -9.18 11.16
C ARG A 112 -7.10 -8.75 11.97
N ASN A 113 -5.91 -9.27 11.70
CA ASN A 113 -4.71 -8.85 12.40
C ASN A 113 -3.69 -8.15 11.49
N VAL A 114 -3.87 -6.85 11.28
CA VAL A 114 -2.91 -5.97 10.59
C VAL A 114 -1.53 -6.01 11.24
N LYS A 115 -1.40 -6.37 12.54
CA LYS A 115 -0.08 -6.51 13.17
C LYS A 115 0.74 -7.65 12.56
N ALA A 116 0.09 -8.75 12.16
CA ALA A 116 0.78 -9.90 11.58
C ALA A 116 1.29 -9.59 10.16
N TYR A 117 0.60 -8.72 9.42
CA TYR A 117 1.02 -8.26 8.09
C TYR A 117 2.42 -7.63 8.12
N TRP A 118 2.73 -6.81 9.12
CA TRP A 118 4.03 -6.16 9.24
C TRP A 118 5.21 -7.14 9.35
N ASN A 119 4.97 -8.37 9.81
CA ASN A 119 6.01 -9.40 9.93
C ASN A 119 6.39 -10.05 8.59
N VAL A 120 5.63 -9.80 7.52
CA VAL A 120 5.84 -10.42 6.20
C VAL A 120 6.03 -9.40 5.09
N VAL A 121 6.13 -8.10 5.41
CA VAL A 121 6.38 -7.06 4.42
C VAL A 121 7.78 -7.23 3.81
N ASN A 122 7.83 -7.27 2.48
CA ASN A 122 9.05 -7.34 1.70
C ASN A 122 9.59 -5.93 1.40
N TRP A 123 10.36 -5.36 2.33
CA TRP A 123 10.90 -4.00 2.16
C TRP A 123 11.84 -3.84 0.96
N ALA A 124 12.44 -4.92 0.45
CA ALA A 124 13.26 -4.85 -0.76
C ALA A 124 12.42 -4.52 -2.00
N ASP A 125 11.25 -5.16 -2.17
CA ASP A 125 10.31 -4.83 -3.26
C ASP A 125 9.75 -3.41 -3.11
N VAL A 126 9.40 -3.00 -1.89
CA VAL A 126 8.93 -1.62 -1.62
C VAL A 126 10.00 -0.60 -1.98
N ALA A 127 11.27 -0.86 -1.63
CA ALA A 127 12.38 0.04 -1.93
C ALA A 127 12.65 0.13 -3.44
N GLU A 128 12.60 -1.00 -4.16
CA GLU A 128 12.74 -1.01 -5.63
C GLU A 128 11.64 -0.20 -6.31
N ARG A 129 10.38 -0.39 -5.89
CA ARG A 129 9.23 0.38 -6.40
C ARG A 129 9.36 1.86 -6.10
N PHE A 130 9.79 2.21 -4.89
CA PHE A 130 10.02 3.59 -4.48
C PHE A 130 11.10 4.26 -5.35
N ALA A 131 12.24 3.60 -5.54
CA ALA A 131 13.33 4.13 -6.38
C ALA A 131 12.89 4.34 -7.83
N ALA A 132 12.14 3.38 -8.40
CA ALA A 132 11.58 3.52 -9.74
C ALA A 132 10.55 4.67 -9.82
N ALA A 133 9.71 4.84 -8.81
CA ALA A 133 8.70 5.91 -8.78
C ALA A 133 9.31 7.31 -8.58
N ALA A 134 10.34 7.42 -7.75
CA ALA A 134 11.01 8.69 -7.43
C ALA A 134 11.90 9.23 -8.56
N THR A 135 12.18 8.40 -9.57
CA THR A 135 13.00 8.74 -10.74
C THR A 135 12.18 8.99 -12.01
N ALA A 136 10.88 8.75 -11.96
CA ALA A 136 9.92 9.07 -13.04
C ALA A 136 9.53 10.56 -13.01
#